data_AF-A0A376MVN4-F1
#
_entry.id   AF-A0A376MVN4-F1
#
_cell.length_a   1.000
_cell.length_b   1.000
_cell.length_c   1.000
_cell.angle_alpha   90.00
_cell.angle_beta   90.00
_cell.angle_gamma   90.00
#
_symmetry.space_group_name_H-M   'P 1'
#
loop_
_entity.id
_entity.type
_entity.pdbx_description
1 polymer ?
#
loop_
_entity_poly.entity_id
_entity_poly.type
_entity_poly.pdbx_seq_one_letter_code
_entity_poly.pdbx_strand_id
1 'polypeptide(L)'
;MSETKHISEMAERVANNLFSIFKWKRKIASDFSWDCVSPDEHGGKKDHPSDCVFYYRDPYDNEVKYINTDLKSYAKGSITKEQINKAISSLSYATNCAPYNDNWKGYLNQKGIGL
;
A
#
# COMPACT_ATOMS: atom_id res chain seq x y z
N MET A 1 -13.36 17.32 7.28
CA MET A 1 -12.30 17.65 6.31
C MET A 1 -10.94 17.91 6.97
N SER A 2 -10.86 18.49 8.18
CA SER A 2 -9.56 18.61 8.89
C SER A 2 -9.14 17.33 9.61
N GLU A 3 -10.07 16.59 10.20
CA GLU A 3 -9.76 15.43 11.07
C GLU A 3 -9.02 14.29 10.33
N THR A 4 -9.39 14.02 9.07
CA THR A 4 -8.76 13.01 8.22
C THR A 4 -7.30 13.33 7.89
N LYS A 5 -6.94 14.61 7.84
CA LYS A 5 -5.57 15.05 7.52
C LYS A 5 -4.61 14.77 8.68
N HIS A 6 -5.01 15.11 9.92
CA HIS A 6 -4.20 14.86 11.11
C HIS A 6 -3.97 13.36 11.39
N ILE A 7 -4.98 12.52 11.10
CA ILE A 7 -4.85 11.06 11.21
C ILE A 7 -3.85 10.55 10.18
N SER A 8 -3.92 11.03 8.94
CA SER A 8 -2.99 10.66 7.86
C SER A 8 -1.55 11.05 8.20
N GLU A 9 -1.33 12.26 8.74
CA GLU A 9 0.00 12.72 9.15
C GLU A 9 0.61 11.88 10.28
N MET A 10 -0.20 11.47 11.27
CA MET A 10 0.31 10.57 12.32
C MET A 10 0.53 9.15 11.83
N ALA A 11 -0.32 8.64 10.97
CA ALA A 11 -0.13 7.32 10.37
C ALA A 11 1.19 7.28 9.57
N GLU A 12 1.50 8.36 8.84
CA GLU A 12 2.76 8.49 8.11
C GLU A 12 3.98 8.50 9.05
N ARG A 13 3.93 9.24 10.15
CA ARG A 13 5.02 9.28 11.15
C ARG A 13 5.26 7.92 11.80
N VAL A 14 4.19 7.24 12.21
CA VAL A 14 4.28 5.91 12.84
C VAL A 14 4.83 4.90 11.85
N ALA A 15 4.37 4.91 10.60
CA ALA A 15 4.87 4.04 9.55
C ALA A 15 6.38 4.27 9.31
N ASN A 16 6.83 5.51 9.16
CA ASN A 16 8.25 5.80 8.96
C ASN A 16 9.12 5.30 10.12
N ASN A 17 8.67 5.44 11.36
CA ASN A 17 9.42 4.96 12.52
C ASN A 17 9.49 3.43 12.55
N LEU A 18 8.36 2.75 12.35
CA LEU A 18 8.26 1.29 12.38
C LEU A 18 9.11 0.65 11.26
N PHE A 19 8.96 1.13 10.02
CA PHE A 19 9.62 0.54 8.86
C PHE A 19 11.11 0.89 8.75
N SER A 20 11.56 1.98 9.41
CA SER A 20 12.99 2.29 9.56
C SER A 20 13.74 1.20 10.35
N ILE A 21 13.10 0.60 11.36
CA ILE A 21 13.69 -0.51 12.16
C ILE A 21 13.97 -1.71 11.26
N PHE A 22 13.09 -1.99 10.29
CA PHE A 22 13.23 -3.09 9.33
C PHE A 22 14.16 -2.75 8.15
N LYS A 23 14.77 -1.55 8.13
CA LYS A 23 15.57 -1.03 7.00
C LYS A 23 14.80 -0.96 5.68
N TRP A 24 13.47 -0.92 5.74
CA TRP A 24 12.64 -0.78 4.55
C TRP A 24 12.67 0.66 4.07
N LYS A 25 12.69 0.84 2.75
CA LYS A 25 12.69 2.16 2.14
C LYS A 25 11.29 2.45 1.63
N ARG A 26 10.82 3.69 1.83
CA ARG A 26 9.52 4.14 1.33
C ARG A 26 9.68 4.69 -0.09
N LYS A 27 8.77 4.35 -0.99
CA LYS A 27 8.67 5.03 -2.27
C LYS A 27 7.89 6.34 -2.11
N ILE A 28 8.27 7.39 -2.86
CA ILE A 28 7.69 8.75 -2.76
C ILE A 28 6.21 8.81 -3.17
N ALA A 29 5.69 7.79 -3.87
CA ALA A 29 4.28 7.73 -4.21
C ALA A 29 3.45 7.50 -2.94
N SER A 30 2.93 8.59 -2.39
CA SER A 30 2.02 8.62 -1.25
C SER A 30 0.65 9.06 -1.74
N ASP A 31 -0.40 8.38 -1.27
CA ASP A 31 -1.81 8.68 -1.57
C ASP A 31 -2.17 8.63 -3.06
N PHE A 32 -2.20 7.43 -3.65
CA PHE A 32 -2.70 7.24 -5.01
C PHE A 32 -3.67 6.07 -5.08
N SER A 33 -4.75 6.26 -5.85
CA SER A 33 -5.69 5.18 -6.20
C SER A 33 -5.47 4.79 -7.66
N TRP A 34 -5.59 3.50 -7.94
CA TRP A 34 -5.34 2.93 -9.26
C TRP A 34 -6.44 1.94 -9.64
N ASP A 35 -6.67 1.80 -10.96
CA ASP A 35 -7.85 1.12 -11.49
C ASP A 35 -7.84 -0.41 -11.26
N CYS A 36 -8.99 -0.97 -10.91
CA CYS A 36 -9.14 -2.41 -10.72
C CYS A 36 -9.24 -3.11 -12.07
N VAL A 37 -8.34 -4.08 -12.32
CA VAL A 37 -8.32 -4.83 -13.60
C VAL A 37 -9.43 -5.90 -13.65
N SER A 38 -9.86 -6.41 -12.48
CA SER A 38 -10.89 -7.46 -12.36
C SER A 38 -12.00 -7.05 -11.38
N PRO A 39 -12.87 -6.09 -11.73
CA PRO A 39 -13.92 -5.59 -10.83
C PRO A 39 -14.94 -6.68 -10.45
N ASP A 40 -15.30 -7.58 -11.36
CA ASP A 40 -16.26 -8.67 -11.11
C ASP A 40 -15.77 -9.65 -10.04
N GLU A 41 -14.48 -10.00 -10.05
CA GLU A 41 -13.87 -10.90 -9.06
C GLU A 41 -13.60 -10.21 -7.71
N HIS A 42 -13.50 -8.88 -7.72
CA HIS A 42 -13.19 -8.06 -6.55
C HIS A 42 -14.44 -7.42 -5.92
N GLY A 43 -15.63 -7.96 -6.20
CA GLY A 43 -16.89 -7.54 -5.58
C GLY A 43 -17.39 -6.17 -6.04
N GLY A 44 -17.11 -5.80 -7.29
CA GLY A 44 -17.52 -4.54 -7.91
C GLY A 44 -16.63 -3.35 -7.57
N LYS A 45 -15.43 -3.57 -7.02
CA LYS A 45 -14.46 -2.50 -6.75
C LYS A 45 -13.90 -1.93 -8.04
N LYS A 46 -13.98 -0.61 -8.19
CA LYS A 46 -13.45 0.13 -9.34
C LYS A 46 -11.99 0.52 -9.18
N ASP A 47 -11.57 0.77 -7.95
CA ASP A 47 -10.24 1.29 -7.65
C ASP A 47 -9.63 0.66 -6.39
N HIS A 48 -8.31 0.63 -6.36
CA HIS A 48 -7.51 0.16 -5.24
C HIS A 48 -6.74 1.34 -4.64
N PRO A 49 -7.14 1.83 -3.45
CA PRO A 49 -6.39 2.87 -2.76
C PRO A 49 -5.06 2.30 -2.25
N SER A 50 -4.01 3.12 -2.31
CA SER A 50 -2.69 2.79 -1.78
C SER A 50 -2.11 4.05 -1.12
N ASP A 51 -2.01 4.04 0.22
CA ASP A 51 -1.50 5.18 0.98
C ASP A 51 0.03 5.28 0.84
N CYS A 52 0.74 4.16 0.98
CA CYS A 52 2.20 4.10 0.90
C CYS A 52 2.65 2.76 0.35
N VAL A 53 3.73 2.78 -0.45
CA VAL A 53 4.42 1.56 -0.86
C VAL A 53 5.81 1.53 -0.23
N PHE A 54 6.07 0.49 0.55
CA PHE A 54 7.39 0.19 1.08
C PHE A 54 8.09 -0.81 0.17
N TYR A 55 9.40 -0.75 0.10
CA TYR A 55 10.19 -1.75 -0.58
C TYR A 55 11.41 -2.13 0.24
N TYR A 56 11.80 -3.39 0.12
CA TYR A 56 13.04 -3.88 0.70
C TYR A 56 13.71 -4.84 -0.27
N ARG A 57 15.05 -4.89 -0.21
CA ARG A 57 15.81 -5.92 -0.90
C ARG A 57 15.79 -7.16 -0.03
N ASP A 58 15.22 -8.23 -0.55
CA ASP A 58 15.17 -9.50 0.16
C ASP A 58 16.60 -10.05 0.30
N PRO A 59 17.06 -10.39 1.52
CA PRO A 59 18.41 -10.86 1.74
C PRO A 59 18.65 -12.29 1.23
N TYR A 60 17.59 -13.06 0.97
CA TYR A 60 17.66 -14.45 0.55
C TYR A 60 17.46 -14.62 -0.97
N ASP A 61 16.60 -13.80 -1.58
CA ASP A 61 16.23 -13.96 -2.99
C ASP A 61 16.85 -12.90 -3.92
N ASN A 62 17.55 -11.90 -3.35
CA ASN A 62 18.18 -10.78 -4.09
C ASN A 62 17.21 -9.97 -4.98
N GLU A 63 15.90 -10.18 -4.81
CA GLU A 63 14.82 -9.44 -5.45
C GLU A 63 14.40 -8.24 -4.59
N VAL A 64 13.78 -7.23 -5.22
CA VAL A 64 13.16 -6.11 -4.52
C VAL A 64 11.68 -6.41 -4.32
N LYS A 65 11.28 -6.60 -3.07
CA LYS A 65 9.88 -6.85 -2.70
C LYS A 65 9.19 -5.53 -2.41
N TYR A 66 8.05 -5.32 -3.04
CA TYR A 66 7.18 -4.17 -2.83
C TYR A 66 6.00 -4.58 -1.94
N ILE A 67 5.76 -3.78 -0.91
CA ILE A 67 4.70 -4.00 0.07
C ILE A 67 3.75 -2.81 -0.05
N ASN A 68 2.56 -3.09 -0.54
CA ASN A 68 1.48 -2.12 -0.53
C ASN A 68 0.93 -1.98 0.89
N THR A 69 0.74 -0.75 1.36
CA THR A 69 0.17 -0.47 2.68
C THR A 69 -0.94 0.57 2.56
N ASP A 70 -2.08 0.25 3.18
CA ASP A 70 -3.21 1.16 3.36
C ASP A 70 -3.25 1.56 4.85
N LEU A 71 -2.72 2.74 5.15
CA LEU A 71 -2.51 3.19 6.53
C LEU A 71 -3.81 3.71 7.16
N LYS A 72 -4.72 4.23 6.33
CA LYS A 72 -6.02 4.75 6.78
C LYS A 72 -6.95 3.64 7.29
N SER A 73 -6.85 2.41 6.76
CA SER A 73 -7.64 1.28 7.27
C SER A 73 -7.24 0.81 8.67
N TYR A 74 -6.09 1.24 9.23
CA TYR A 74 -5.59 0.80 10.55
C TYR A 74 -5.97 1.72 11.73
N ALA A 75 -7.03 2.55 11.60
CA ALA A 75 -7.51 3.37 12.72
C ALA A 75 -7.89 2.52 13.95
N LYS A 76 -7.88 3.12 15.16
CA LYS A 76 -8.16 2.43 16.44
C LYS A 76 -9.48 1.65 16.46
N GLY A 77 -10.50 2.10 15.72
CA GLY A 77 -11.79 1.41 15.56
C GLY A 77 -11.78 0.25 14.55
N SER A 78 -10.73 0.13 13.74
CA SER A 78 -10.57 -0.88 12.70
C SER A 78 -9.80 -2.12 13.16
N ILE A 79 -9.32 -2.16 14.41
CA ILE A 79 -8.64 -3.32 15.00
C ILE A 79 -9.70 -4.28 15.58
N THR A 80 -10.63 -4.72 14.74
CA THR A 80 -11.58 -5.79 15.05
C THR A 80 -11.39 -6.94 14.08
N LYS A 81 -11.72 -8.17 14.48
CA LYS A 81 -11.50 -9.37 13.66
C LYS A 81 -12.14 -9.23 12.27
N GLU A 82 -13.35 -8.69 12.19
CA GLU A 82 -14.05 -8.48 10.92
C GLU A 82 -13.38 -7.42 10.04
N GLN A 83 -12.97 -6.29 10.62
CA GLN A 83 -12.31 -5.22 9.88
C GLN A 83 -10.93 -5.66 9.38
N ILE A 84 -10.18 -6.41 10.18
CA ILE A 84 -8.90 -7.01 9.77
C ILE A 84 -9.11 -7.98 8.60
N ASN A 85 -10.12 -8.86 8.66
CA ASN A 85 -10.41 -9.76 7.54
C ASN A 85 -10.80 -8.99 6.27
N LYS A 86 -11.63 -7.94 6.39
CA LYS A 86 -11.99 -7.08 5.26
C LYS A 86 -10.77 -6.36 4.66
N ALA A 87 -9.88 -5.84 5.51
CA ALA A 87 -8.65 -5.18 5.10
C ALA A 87 -7.71 -6.16 4.39
N ILE A 88 -7.53 -7.37 4.92
CA ILE A 88 -6.73 -8.44 4.29
C ILE A 88 -7.32 -8.79 2.92
N SER A 89 -8.62 -9.06 2.82
CA SER A 89 -9.25 -9.38 1.52
C SER A 89 -9.09 -8.24 0.52
N SER A 90 -9.26 -6.99 0.96
CA SER A 90 -9.05 -5.81 0.11
C SER A 90 -7.62 -5.70 -0.40
N LEU A 91 -6.63 -5.98 0.46
CA LEU A 91 -5.22 -5.93 0.11
C LEU A 91 -4.82 -7.09 -0.81
N SER A 92 -5.43 -8.27 -0.64
CA SER A 92 -5.24 -9.40 -1.55
C SER A 92 -5.73 -9.09 -2.96
N TYR A 93 -6.88 -8.41 -3.10
CA TYR A 93 -7.37 -7.96 -4.41
C TYR A 93 -6.41 -6.94 -5.06
N ALA A 94 -5.92 -5.96 -4.29
CA ALA A 94 -4.93 -5.02 -4.78
C ALA A 94 -3.62 -5.74 -5.20
N THR A 95 -3.19 -6.75 -4.44
CA THR A 95 -2.00 -7.55 -4.78
C THR A 95 -2.22 -8.39 -6.04
N ASN A 96 -3.43 -8.92 -6.24
CA ASN A 96 -3.80 -9.69 -7.43
C ASN A 96 -3.80 -8.83 -8.70
N CYS A 97 -4.29 -7.58 -8.64
CA CYS A 97 -4.26 -6.69 -9.81
C CYS A 97 -2.92 -6.00 -10.07
N ALA A 98 -2.04 -5.87 -9.06
CA ALA A 98 -0.74 -5.23 -9.17
C ALA A 98 0.16 -5.73 -10.34
N PRO A 99 0.32 -7.04 -10.61
CA PRO A 99 1.14 -7.52 -11.71
C PRO A 99 0.57 -7.24 -13.10
N TYR A 100 -0.74 -7.00 -13.22
CA TYR A 100 -1.42 -6.78 -14.50
C TYR A 100 -1.69 -5.30 -14.79
N ASN A 101 -1.60 -4.43 -13.78
CA ASN A 101 -1.90 -3.01 -13.95
C ASN A 101 -0.65 -2.21 -14.37
N ASP A 102 -0.67 -1.68 -15.60
CA ASP A 102 0.41 -0.85 -16.14
C ASP A 102 0.56 0.50 -15.43
N ASN A 103 -0.54 1.10 -14.95
CA ASN A 103 -0.47 2.33 -14.14
C ASN A 103 0.24 2.07 -12.82
N TRP A 104 -0.08 0.97 -12.13
CA TRP A 104 0.60 0.56 -10.90
C TRP A 104 2.11 0.40 -11.11
N LYS A 105 2.51 -0.31 -12.18
CA LYS A 105 3.92 -0.43 -12.57
C LYS A 105 4.54 0.93 -12.88
N GLY A 106 3.83 1.80 -13.58
CA GLY A 106 4.26 3.17 -13.88
C GLY A 106 4.54 4.01 -12.63
N TYR A 107 3.65 3.95 -11.63
CA TYR A 107 3.85 4.61 -10.33
C TYR A 107 5.08 4.06 -9.58
N LEU A 108 5.37 2.76 -9.70
CA LEU A 108 6.56 2.14 -9.14
C LEU A 108 7.83 2.33 -9.98
N ASN A 109 7.73 2.63 -11.27
CA ASN A 109 8.89 2.90 -12.13
C ASN A 109 9.24 4.40 -12.24
N GLN A 110 8.33 5.32 -11.87
CA GLN A 110 8.66 6.75 -11.88
C GLN A 110 9.69 7.08 -10.78
N LYS A 111 10.91 7.34 -11.27
CA LYS A 111 12.12 7.88 -10.66
C LYS A 111 12.88 7.01 -9.65
N GLY A 112 13.98 6.44 -10.15
CA GLY A 112 15.29 6.71 -9.56
C GLY A 112 15.77 5.75 -8.48
N ILE A 113 16.04 4.51 -8.88
CA ILE A 113 17.17 3.77 -8.30
C ILE A 113 18.11 3.54 -9.46
N GLY A 114 19.03 4.49 -9.66
CA GLY A 114 20.22 4.23 -10.45
C GLY A 114 20.92 3.03 -9.82
N LEU A 115 21.03 1.96 -10.61
CA LEU A 115 22.20 1.10 -10.54
C LEU A 115 23.42 1.93 -10.94
#